data_AF-A0A5N7X9S6-F1
#
_entry.id   AF-A0A5N7X9S6-F1
#
_cell.length_a   1.000
_cell.length_b   1.000
_cell.length_c   1.000
_cell.angle_alpha   90.00
_cell.angle_beta   90.00
_cell.angle_gamma   90.00
#
_symmetry.space_group_name_H-M   'P 1'
#
loop_
_entity.id
_entity.type
_entity.pdbx_description
1 polymer ?
#
loop_
_entity_poly.entity_id
_entity_poly.type
_entity_poly.pdbx_seq_one_letter_code
_entity_poly.pdbx_strand_id
1 'polypeptide(L)'
;MQRLSWLRVLQRSPAPRLNDTTRHHGLTHAVISALTERRTDVLRHLVDRHGAPLMASAMANLSIRQRADALSLLTRDQRSRIDNQLRASQAQQPWTRLGTSSKTLH
;
A
#
# COMPACT_ATOMS: atom_id res chain seq x y z
N MET A 1 11.38 46.41 -38.00
CA MET A 1 10.96 46.25 -36.60
C MET A 1 10.56 44.81 -36.34
N GLN A 2 11.12 44.21 -35.29
CA GLN A 2 10.63 43.12 -34.44
C GLN A 2 10.22 41.75 -35.04
N ARG A 3 11.16 40.80 -34.92
CA ARG A 3 10.98 39.34 -34.78
C ARG A 3 10.11 39.03 -33.56
N LEU A 4 9.12 38.14 -33.68
CA LEU A 4 8.69 37.26 -32.59
C LEU A 4 8.19 35.91 -33.13
N SER A 5 9.14 34.99 -33.29
CA SER A 5 8.91 33.56 -33.48
C SER A 5 8.47 32.93 -32.15
N TRP A 6 7.16 32.77 -31.95
CA TRP A 6 6.59 32.03 -30.83
C TRP A 6 6.62 30.51 -31.10
N LEU A 7 7.83 29.97 -31.19
CA LEU A 7 8.08 28.55 -31.04
C LEU A 7 8.36 28.28 -29.56
N ARG A 8 7.48 27.52 -28.92
CA ARG A 8 7.77 26.32 -28.11
C ARG A 8 6.84 26.20 -26.91
N VAL A 9 6.14 25.08 -26.91
CA VAL A 9 6.07 24.20 -25.73
C VAL A 9 5.58 24.93 -24.48
N LEU A 10 4.28 25.25 -24.46
CA LEU A 10 3.57 25.10 -23.19
C LEU A 10 3.46 23.60 -22.95
N GLN A 11 4.54 23.14 -22.34
CA GLN A 11 4.70 21.96 -21.52
C GLN A 11 3.35 21.30 -21.24
N ARG A 12 3.19 20.11 -21.81
CA ARG A 12 2.37 19.04 -21.27
C ARG A 12 2.66 18.96 -19.77
N SER A 13 1.80 19.56 -18.95
CA SER A 13 1.85 19.43 -17.50
C SER A 13 1.96 17.93 -17.21
N PRO A 14 3.03 17.46 -16.53
CA PRO A 14 3.01 16.10 -16.03
C PRO A 14 1.81 16.02 -15.10
N ALA A 15 0.87 15.12 -15.42
CA ALA A 15 -0.23 14.79 -14.53
C ALA A 15 0.35 14.62 -13.12
N PRO A 16 -0.32 15.12 -12.07
CA PRO A 16 0.22 15.08 -10.74
C PRO A 16 0.71 13.67 -10.45
N ARG A 17 1.93 13.52 -9.93
CA ARG A 17 2.38 12.30 -9.27
C ARG A 17 1.57 12.12 -7.98
N LEU A 18 0.24 12.14 -8.09
CA LEU A 18 -0.69 11.88 -7.03
C LEU A 18 -0.55 10.40 -6.71
N ASN A 19 0.27 10.20 -5.68
CA ASN A 19 -0.11 9.39 -4.55
C ASN A 19 -0.08 7.88 -4.75
N ASP A 20 1.12 7.30 -4.85
CA ASP A 20 1.29 5.92 -4.39
C ASP A 20 0.85 5.78 -2.93
N THR A 21 1.16 6.77 -2.08
CA THR A 21 0.79 6.80 -0.66
C THR A 21 -0.72 6.94 -0.42
N THR A 22 -1.44 7.81 -1.13
CA THR A 22 -2.91 7.91 -0.96
C THR A 22 -3.64 6.76 -1.62
N ARG A 23 -3.13 6.18 -2.72
CA ARG A 23 -3.65 4.91 -3.26
C ARG A 23 -3.49 3.79 -2.24
N HIS A 24 -2.35 3.74 -1.55
CA HIS A 24 -2.08 2.80 -0.47
C HIS A 24 -3.03 2.98 0.71
N HIS A 25 -3.28 4.23 1.09
CA HIS A 25 -4.20 4.57 2.19
C HIS A 25 -5.65 4.21 1.82
N GLY A 26 -6.08 4.53 0.60
CA GLY A 26 -7.40 4.15 0.08
C GLY A 26 -7.59 2.64 0.01
N LEU A 27 -6.56 1.89 -0.40
CA LEU A 27 -6.58 0.43 -0.39
C LEU A 27 -6.71 -0.13 1.03
N THR A 28 -5.94 0.43 1.98
CA THR A 28 -6.01 0.02 3.39
C THR A 28 -7.43 0.20 3.95
N HIS A 29 -8.06 1.35 3.69
CA HIS A 29 -9.45 1.60 4.08
C HIS A 29 -10.43 0.63 3.41
N ALA A 30 -10.29 0.40 2.09
CA ALA A 30 -11.16 -0.54 1.38
C ALA A 30 -11.06 -1.97 1.93
N VAL A 31 -9.85 -2.40 2.30
CA VAL A 31 -9.63 -3.70 2.95
C VAL A 31 -10.29 -3.74 4.33
N ILE A 32 -10.13 -2.70 5.15
CA ILE A 32 -10.78 -2.62 6.47
C ILE A 32 -12.29 -2.65 6.34
N SER A 33 -12.88 -1.84 5.45
CA SER A 33 -14.33 -1.84 5.21
C SER A 33 -14.83 -3.19 4.73
N ALA A 34 -14.14 -3.82 3.77
CA ALA A 34 -14.52 -5.14 3.27
C ALA A 34 -14.41 -6.23 4.34
N LEU A 35 -13.45 -6.11 5.29
CA LEU A 35 -13.35 -7.02 6.45
C LEU A 35 -14.49 -6.81 7.44
N THR A 36 -14.76 -5.57 7.82
CA THR A 36 -15.85 -5.23 8.74
C THR A 36 -17.20 -5.71 8.20
N GLU A 37 -17.41 -5.57 6.88
CA GLU A 37 -18.63 -6.03 6.21
C GLU A 37 -18.59 -7.51 5.77
N ARG A 38 -17.50 -8.24 6.06
CA ARG A 38 -17.27 -9.63 5.64
C ARG A 38 -17.47 -9.89 4.13
N ARG A 39 -17.17 -8.90 3.29
CA ARG A 39 -17.29 -8.96 1.82
C ARG A 39 -16.07 -9.64 1.20
N THR A 40 -16.12 -10.97 1.17
CA THR A 40 -15.02 -11.82 0.66
C THR A 40 -14.73 -11.62 -0.83
N ASP A 41 -15.77 -11.36 -1.61
CA ASP A 41 -15.72 -11.06 -3.04
C ASP A 41 -14.97 -9.76 -3.32
N VAL A 42 -15.26 -8.70 -2.56
CA VAL A 42 -14.53 -7.42 -2.64
C VAL A 42 -13.06 -7.61 -2.27
N LEU A 43 -12.76 -8.37 -1.20
CA LEU A 43 -11.37 -8.65 -0.83
C LEU A 43 -10.60 -9.37 -1.93
N ARG A 44 -11.21 -10.39 -2.56
CA ARG A 44 -10.60 -11.11 -3.68
C ARG A 44 -10.40 -10.19 -4.88
N HIS A 45 -11.41 -9.39 -5.22
CA HIS A 45 -11.32 -8.42 -6.29
C HIS A 45 -10.18 -7.41 -6.07
N LEU A 46 -10.01 -6.91 -4.85
CA LEU A 46 -8.91 -6.01 -4.50
C LEU A 46 -7.54 -6.69 -4.67
N VAL A 47 -7.42 -7.96 -4.28
CA VAL A 47 -6.18 -8.74 -4.47
C VAL A 47 -5.88 -8.93 -5.95
N ASP A 48 -6.87 -9.30 -6.76
CA ASP A 48 -6.68 -9.54 -8.19
C ASP A 48 -6.35 -8.23 -8.94
N ARG A 49 -6.94 -7.11 -8.51
CA ARG A 49 -6.72 -5.80 -9.14
C ARG A 49 -5.38 -5.16 -8.76
N HIS A 50 -4.95 -5.26 -7.50
CA HIS A 50 -3.78 -4.55 -6.99
C HIS A 50 -2.54 -5.44 -6.80
N GLY A 51 -2.73 -6.76 -6.80
CA GLY A 51 -1.66 -7.73 -6.64
C GLY A 51 -1.18 -7.89 -5.19
N ALA A 52 -0.41 -8.96 -4.98
CA ALA A 52 0.07 -9.36 -3.66
C ALA A 52 0.96 -8.34 -2.93
N PRO A 53 1.88 -7.60 -3.58
CA PRO A 53 2.76 -6.66 -2.87
C PRO A 53 2.02 -5.47 -2.24
N LEU A 54 1.10 -4.84 -2.97
CA LEU A 54 0.30 -3.72 -2.46
C LEU A 54 -0.67 -4.18 -1.37
N MET A 55 -1.28 -5.35 -1.55
CA MET A 55 -2.14 -5.94 -0.53
C MET A 55 -1.37 -6.27 0.75
N ALA A 56 -0.16 -6.83 0.64
CA ALA A 56 0.70 -7.10 1.80
C ALA A 56 1.05 -5.82 2.55
N SER A 57 1.40 -4.75 1.85
CA SER A 57 1.67 -3.45 2.47
C SER A 57 0.41 -2.85 3.14
N ALA A 58 -0.79 -3.12 2.63
CA ALA A 58 -2.04 -2.64 3.23
C ALA A 58 -2.37 -3.44 4.49
N MET A 59 -2.21 -4.77 4.41
CA MET A 59 -2.35 -5.69 5.54
C MET A 59 -1.28 -5.49 6.61
N ALA A 60 -0.13 -4.91 6.26
CA ALA A 60 0.93 -4.56 7.21
C ALA A 60 0.44 -3.58 8.29
N ASN A 61 -0.51 -2.71 7.94
CA ASN A 61 -1.12 -1.71 8.85
C ASN A 61 -2.30 -2.26 9.67
N LEU A 62 -2.74 -3.50 9.41
CA LEU A 62 -3.83 -4.14 10.17
C LEU A 62 -3.32 -4.79 11.46
N SER A 63 -4.21 -4.93 12.44
CA SER A 63 -3.92 -5.75 13.62
C SER A 63 -3.74 -7.23 13.24
N ILE A 64 -3.02 -7.98 14.07
CA ILE A 64 -2.73 -9.40 13.84
C ILE A 64 -4.03 -10.21 13.64
N ARG A 65 -5.08 -9.92 14.42
CA ARG A 65 -6.37 -10.60 14.31
C ARG A 65 -7.09 -10.29 12.99
N GLN A 66 -7.14 -9.01 12.61
CA GLN A 66 -7.76 -8.60 11.33
C GLN A 66 -7.01 -9.16 10.13
N ARG A 67 -5.67 -9.22 10.21
CA ARG A 67 -4.85 -9.84 9.17
C ARG A 67 -5.14 -11.34 9.04
N ALA A 68 -5.23 -12.06 10.16
CA ALA A 68 -5.57 -13.48 10.15
C ALA A 68 -6.97 -13.73 9.54
N ASP A 69 -7.94 -12.90 9.90
CA ASP A 69 -9.29 -12.97 9.34
C ASP A 69 -9.29 -12.68 7.83
N ALA A 70 -8.59 -11.62 7.40
CA ALA A 70 -8.45 -11.29 5.99
C ALA A 70 -7.84 -12.42 5.17
N LEU A 71 -6.74 -13.01 5.66
CA LEU A 71 -6.09 -14.14 5.00
C LEU A 71 -7.00 -15.38 4.95
N SER A 72 -7.87 -15.57 5.95
CA SER A 72 -8.84 -16.67 5.99
C SER A 72 -9.85 -16.61 4.82
N LEU A 73 -10.27 -15.40 4.45
CA LEU A 73 -11.27 -15.17 3.40
C LEU A 73 -10.72 -15.28 1.97
N LEU A 74 -9.40 -15.21 1.82
CA LEU A 74 -8.70 -15.36 0.54
C LEU A 74 -8.49 -16.82 0.14
N THR A 75 -8.32 -17.03 -1.16
CA THR A 75 -7.96 -18.35 -1.71
C THR A 75 -6.55 -18.77 -1.28
N ARG A 76 -6.28 -20.07 -1.30
CA ARG A 76 -4.98 -20.62 -0.87
C ARG A 76 -3.79 -20.03 -1.64
N ASP A 77 -3.93 -19.86 -2.95
CA ASP A 77 -2.89 -19.29 -3.81
C ASP A 77 -2.63 -17.80 -3.48
N GLN A 78 -3.70 -16.98 -3.40
CA GLN A 78 -3.59 -15.57 -3.03
C GLN A 78 -2.98 -15.40 -1.63
N ARG A 79 -3.41 -16.22 -0.66
CA ARG A 79 -2.87 -16.24 0.70
C ARG A 79 -1.36 -16.52 0.70
N SER A 80 -0.91 -17.53 -0.04
CA SER A 80 0.51 -17.87 -0.11
C SER A 80 1.34 -16.74 -0.71
N ARG A 81 0.85 -16.09 -1.77
CA ARG A 81 1.55 -14.94 -2.39
C ARG A 81 1.66 -13.76 -1.44
N ILE A 82 0.57 -13.41 -0.74
CA ILE A 82 0.56 -12.29 0.21
C ILE A 82 1.40 -12.60 1.44
N ASP A 83 1.36 -13.82 1.98
CA ASP A 83 2.18 -14.21 3.13
C ASP A 83 3.69 -14.15 2.82
N ASN A 84 4.08 -14.61 1.63
CA ASN A 84 5.46 -14.48 1.16
C ASN A 84 5.91 -13.01 1.09
N GLN A 85 5.04 -12.11 0.61
CA GLN A 85 5.32 -10.67 0.57
C GLN A 85 5.36 -10.05 1.97
N LEU A 86 4.46 -10.44 2.88
CA LEU A 86 4.49 -9.98 4.27
C LEU A 86 5.76 -10.42 5.00
N ARG A 87 6.24 -11.64 4.74
CA ARG A 87 7.54 -12.13 5.24
C ARG A 87 8.70 -11.35 4.64
N ALA A 88 8.69 -11.12 3.33
CA ALA A 88 9.72 -10.34 2.65
C ALA A 88 9.79 -8.89 3.16
N SER A 89 8.65 -8.26 3.42
CA SER A 89 8.57 -6.89 3.97
C SER A 89 8.99 -6.83 5.44
N GLN A 90 8.75 -7.88 6.23
CA GLN A 90 9.24 -7.98 7.61
C GLN A 90 10.75 -8.24 7.67
N ALA A 91 11.28 -9.08 6.79
CA ALA A 91 12.72 -9.33 6.68
C ALA A 91 13.51 -8.09 6.21
N GLN A 92 12.85 -7.20 5.45
CA GLN A 92 13.39 -5.91 5.04
C GLN A 92 13.26 -4.82 6.10
N GLN A 93 12.58 -5.05 7.24
CA GLN A 93 12.70 -4.13 8.37
C GLN A 93 14.11 -4.27 8.93
N PRO A 94 14.99 -3.27 8.73
CA PRO A 94 16.32 -3.36 9.27
C PRO A 94 16.19 -3.32 10.79
N TRP A 95 17.17 -3.89 11.46
CA TRP A 95 17.36 -3.91 12.90
C TRP A 95 17.50 -2.50 13.53
N THR A 96 17.09 -1.44 12.84
CA THR A 96 17.16 -0.02 13.21
C THR A 96 16.16 0.41 14.29
N ARG A 97 15.31 -0.49 14.81
CA ARG A 97 14.42 -0.16 15.93
C ARG A 97 14.95 -0.62 17.30
N LEU A 98 16.26 -0.82 17.42
CA LEU A 98 16.96 -0.99 18.70
C LEU A 98 17.91 0.19 18.91
N GLY A 99 17.42 1.29 19.50
CA GLY A 99 18.31 2.35 20.00
C GLY A 99 17.98 3.78 19.55
N THR A 100 16.80 4.30 19.86
CA THR A 100 16.64 5.75 20.06
C THR A 100 15.81 5.99 21.32
N SER A 101 16.35 5.55 22.46
CA SER A 101 16.03 6.14 23.76
C SER A 101 17.15 7.12 24.11
N SER A 102 17.21 8.24 23.39
CA SER A 102 17.99 9.38 23.83
C SER A 102 17.08 10.26 24.65
N LYS A 103 17.08 9.96 25.94
CA LYS A 103 16.67 10.81 27.05
C LYS A 103 17.27 12.20 26.87
N THR A 104 16.49 13.16 26.40
CA THR A 104 16.82 14.58 26.52
C THR A 104 15.96 15.15 27.63
N LEU A 105 16.50 15.10 28.85
CA LEU A 105 16.09 15.95 29.96
C LEU A 105 16.69 17.33 29.69
N HIS A 106 15.84 18.35 29.67
CA HIS A 106 16.23 19.73 29.91
C HIS A 106 15.19 20.37 30.81
#